data_AF-A0A6L4Y7R6-F1
#
_entry.id   AF-A0A6L4Y7R6-F1
#
_cell.length_a   1.000
_cell.length_b   1.000
_cell.length_c   1.000
_cell.angle_alpha   90.00
_cell.angle_beta   90.00
_cell.angle_gamma   90.00
#
_symmetry.space_group_name_H-M   'P 1'
#
loop_
_entity.id
_entity.type
_entity.pdbx_description
1 polymer ?
#
loop_
_entity_poly.entity_id
_entity_poly.type
_entity_poly.pdbx_seq_one_letter_code
_entity_poly.pdbx_strand_id
1 'polypeptide(L)'
;MRGVKSETSVIDFSAKKGWARVGFVLNVFTLLFLTLKQIYFTGVEAIKIITLISLVLGAIVIIESGAQLTKLGGGSLVAPILIMVIIRELGPLLTAFVVIGRSGTAIVTELGNMVVAHEIEAIEVMGISPIHFIIAPRIIAVTIAVMVLSVYFNLVAMVGGLIVSTLITTAKFSVFLHNLATSLTLTDVSVSLLKSLVFGLIISLVCSYNGLSVKFSSTEVPQAATRGVVNAILSCFIINFIITLLFYL
;
A
#
# COMPACT_ATOMS: atom_id res chain seq x y z
N MET A 1 -61.87 15.99 -24.53
CA MET A 1 -60.73 15.96 -25.46
C MET A 1 -59.67 16.91 -24.90
N ARG A 2 -58.64 16.36 -24.26
CA ARG A 2 -57.27 16.20 -24.78
C ARG A 2 -56.40 17.44 -24.54
N GLY A 3 -55.38 17.26 -23.69
CA GLY A 3 -54.03 17.74 -24.01
C GLY A 3 -53.47 18.93 -23.22
N VAL A 4 -53.15 18.76 -21.93
CA VAL A 4 -52.17 19.64 -21.24
C VAL A 4 -51.41 18.87 -20.14
N LYS A 5 -50.80 17.71 -20.47
CA LYS A 5 -50.02 16.93 -19.48
C LYS A 5 -48.67 16.40 -19.98
N SER A 6 -48.23 16.73 -21.20
CA SER A 6 -47.03 16.11 -21.78
C SER A 6 -45.74 16.91 -21.67
N GLU A 7 -45.76 18.20 -21.31
CA GLU A 7 -44.54 19.03 -21.32
C GLU A 7 -43.86 19.16 -19.95
N THR A 8 -44.58 19.05 -18.83
CA THR A 8 -43.99 19.22 -17.49
C THR A 8 -43.17 18.02 -17.02
N SER A 9 -43.39 16.82 -17.57
CA SER A 9 -42.63 15.61 -17.19
C SER A 9 -41.24 15.53 -17.83
N VAL A 10 -41.03 16.16 -18.99
CA VAL A 10 -39.76 16.10 -19.74
C VAL A 10 -38.71 17.04 -19.14
N ILE A 11 -39.15 18.18 -18.61
CA ILE A 11 -38.26 19.20 -18.00
C ILE A 11 -37.71 18.70 -16.65
N ASP A 12 -38.53 18.01 -15.84
CA ASP A 12 -38.12 17.43 -14.55
C ASP A 12 -37.14 16.25 -14.73
N PHE A 13 -37.31 15.43 -15.78
CA PHE A 13 -36.37 14.35 -16.10
C PHE A 13 -35.02 14.86 -16.62
N SER A 14 -35.01 15.93 -17.43
CA SER A 14 -33.77 16.56 -17.90
C SER A 14 -33.04 17.31 -16.78
N ALA A 15 -33.78 17.96 -15.87
CA ALA A 15 -33.23 18.59 -14.68
C ALA A 15 -32.63 17.58 -13.70
N LYS A 16 -33.32 16.46 -13.39
CA LYS A 16 -32.74 15.38 -12.56
C LYS A 16 -31.47 14.79 -13.16
N LYS A 17 -31.39 14.65 -14.49
CA LYS A 17 -30.21 14.12 -15.19
C LYS A 17 -29.04 15.10 -15.22
N GLY A 18 -29.32 16.40 -15.28
CA GLY A 18 -28.33 17.48 -15.18
C GLY A 18 -27.77 17.65 -13.76
N TRP A 19 -28.63 17.61 -12.75
CA TRP A 19 -28.23 17.70 -11.34
C TRP A 19 -27.56 16.42 -10.84
N ALA A 20 -27.93 15.24 -11.35
CA ALA A 20 -27.20 14.00 -11.09
C ALA A 20 -25.81 14.01 -11.73
N ARG A 21 -25.61 14.60 -12.92
CA ARG A 21 -24.28 14.76 -13.54
C ARG A 21 -23.42 15.79 -12.81
N VAL A 22 -23.99 16.92 -12.40
CA VAL A 22 -23.26 17.96 -11.64
C VAL A 22 -22.91 17.49 -10.23
N GLY A 23 -23.84 16.80 -9.55
CA GLY A 23 -23.57 16.11 -8.28
C GLY A 23 -22.55 14.97 -8.41
N PHE A 24 -22.55 14.26 -9.54
CA PHE A 24 -21.55 13.22 -9.83
C PHE A 24 -20.15 13.81 -10.10
N VAL A 25 -20.04 14.90 -10.87
CA VAL A 25 -18.75 15.56 -11.15
C VAL A 25 -18.18 16.26 -9.89
N LEU A 26 -19.03 16.89 -9.07
CA LEU A 26 -18.63 17.42 -7.76
C LEU A 26 -18.21 16.30 -6.80
N ASN A 27 -18.87 15.13 -6.84
CA ASN A 27 -18.46 13.95 -6.09
C ASN A 27 -17.10 13.42 -6.55
N VAL A 28 -16.83 13.35 -7.85
CA VAL A 28 -15.53 12.87 -8.36
C VAL A 28 -14.38 13.79 -7.93
N PHE A 29 -14.56 15.12 -8.01
CA PHE A 29 -13.52 16.06 -7.58
C PHE A 29 -13.26 15.99 -6.07
N THR A 30 -14.33 15.85 -5.28
CA THR A 30 -14.25 15.69 -3.82
C THR A 30 -13.59 14.36 -3.44
N LEU A 31 -13.96 13.26 -4.11
CA LEU A 31 -13.36 11.94 -3.91
C LEU A 31 -11.87 11.95 -4.26
N LEU A 32 -11.49 12.64 -5.35
CA LEU A 32 -10.10 12.77 -5.79
C LEU A 32 -9.26 13.55 -4.77
N PHE A 33 -9.81 14.65 -4.24
CA PHE A 33 -9.17 15.39 -3.16
C PHE A 33 -9.00 14.56 -1.89
N LEU A 34 -10.01 13.75 -1.53
CA LEU A 34 -9.95 12.83 -0.39
C LEU A 34 -8.88 11.76 -0.59
N THR A 35 -8.77 11.21 -1.80
CA THR A 35 -7.73 10.22 -2.16
C THR A 35 -6.35 10.85 -2.05
N LEU A 36 -6.15 12.07 -2.56
CA LEU A 36 -4.87 12.77 -2.46
C LEU A 36 -4.46 13.06 -1.03
N LYS A 37 -5.40 13.49 -0.17
CA LYS A 37 -5.14 13.69 1.26
C LYS A 37 -4.72 12.38 1.93
N GLN A 38 -5.39 11.28 1.61
CA GLN A 38 -5.05 9.96 2.14
C GLN A 38 -3.70 9.45 1.61
N ILE A 39 -3.36 9.71 0.35
CA ILE A 39 -2.05 9.40 -0.23
C ILE A 39 -0.96 10.22 0.46
N TYR A 40 -1.20 11.51 0.73
CA TYR A 40 -0.23 12.34 1.45
C TYR A 40 0.02 11.79 2.85
N PHE A 41 -1.05 11.51 3.60
CA PHE A 41 -0.94 10.91 4.93
C PHE A 41 -0.21 9.56 4.84
N THR A 42 -0.75 8.58 4.14
CA THR A 42 -0.21 7.21 4.10
C THR A 42 1.16 7.10 3.43
N GLY A 43 1.41 7.85 2.37
CA GLY A 43 2.64 7.81 1.60
C GLY A 43 3.73 8.72 2.18
N VAL A 44 3.53 10.04 2.13
CA VAL A 44 4.59 11.04 2.38
C VAL A 44 5.14 10.96 3.80
N GLU A 45 4.26 10.80 4.79
CA GLU A 45 4.70 10.72 6.19
C GLU A 45 5.48 9.42 6.50
N ALA A 46 5.30 8.35 5.71
CA ALA A 46 6.00 7.07 5.91
C ALA A 46 7.41 7.07 5.29
N ILE A 47 7.71 8.04 4.42
CA ILE A 47 9.01 8.13 3.73
C ILE A 47 10.16 8.08 4.75
N LYS A 48 10.11 8.88 5.82
CA LYS A 48 11.20 8.94 6.82
C LYS A 48 11.53 7.57 7.44
N ILE A 49 10.50 6.83 7.86
CA ILE A 49 10.66 5.50 8.47
C ILE A 49 11.16 4.50 7.42
N ILE A 50 10.60 4.56 6.21
CA ILE A 50 11.01 3.69 5.11
C ILE A 50 12.45 3.92 4.70
N THR A 51 12.91 5.18 4.59
CA THR A 51 14.30 5.51 4.24
C THR A 51 15.27 4.90 5.25
N LEU A 52 14.99 5.04 6.55
CA LEU A 52 15.86 4.50 7.60
C LEU A 52 15.91 2.97 7.55
N ILE A 53 14.75 2.31 7.49
CA ILE A 53 14.67 0.84 7.49
C ILE A 53 15.30 0.26 6.23
N SER A 54 14.98 0.78 5.04
CA SER A 54 15.50 0.28 3.76
C SER A 54 17.01 0.45 3.65
N LEU A 55 17.56 1.60 4.04
CA LEU A 55 19.00 1.86 4.00
C LEU A 55 19.77 0.88 4.89
N VAL A 56 19.29 0.70 6.13
CA VAL A 56 19.92 -0.22 7.10
C VAL A 56 19.79 -1.66 6.63
N LEU A 57 18.65 -2.08 6.09
CA LEU A 57 18.48 -3.45 5.60
C LEU A 57 19.33 -3.74 4.36
N GLY A 58 19.45 -2.79 3.43
CA GLY A 58 20.35 -2.91 2.29
C GLY A 58 21.81 -3.12 2.72
N ALA A 59 22.26 -2.34 3.71
CA ALA A 59 23.57 -2.49 4.33
C ALA A 59 23.76 -3.87 4.98
N ILE A 60 22.81 -4.31 5.82
CA ILE A 60 22.89 -5.59 6.52
C ILE A 60 22.98 -6.77 5.54
N VAL A 61 22.15 -6.78 4.50
CA VAL A 61 22.17 -7.88 3.52
C VAL A 61 23.54 -7.99 2.85
N ILE A 62 24.21 -6.88 2.53
CA ILE A 62 25.55 -6.89 1.95
C ILE A 62 26.61 -7.35 2.95
N ILE A 63 26.53 -6.94 4.21
CA ILE A 63 27.46 -7.40 5.26
C ILE A 63 27.37 -8.92 5.41
N GLU A 64 26.16 -9.44 5.59
CA GLU A 64 25.93 -10.86 5.85
C GLU A 64 26.25 -11.73 4.63
N SER A 65 25.73 -11.36 3.45
CA SER A 65 26.00 -12.11 2.23
C SER A 65 27.47 -12.00 1.81
N GLY A 66 28.09 -10.82 1.94
CA GLY A 66 29.50 -10.61 1.64
C GLY A 66 30.42 -11.43 2.53
N ALA A 67 30.20 -11.41 3.85
CA ALA A 67 31.01 -12.15 4.81
C ALA A 67 30.93 -13.67 4.62
N GLN A 68 29.77 -14.18 4.21
CA GLN A 68 29.55 -15.62 4.06
C GLN A 68 30.00 -16.14 2.69
N LEU A 69 29.66 -15.44 1.59
CA LEU A 69 29.95 -15.91 0.23
C LEU A 69 31.42 -15.75 -0.15
N THR A 70 32.11 -14.72 0.35
CA THR A 70 33.54 -14.53 0.04
C THR A 70 34.39 -15.68 0.58
N LYS A 71 34.04 -16.23 1.75
CA LYS A 71 34.68 -17.43 2.33
C LYS A 71 34.51 -18.68 1.48
N LEU A 72 33.42 -18.75 0.71
CA LEU A 72 33.08 -19.87 -0.16
C LEU A 72 33.52 -19.64 -1.63
N GLY A 73 34.28 -18.58 -1.90
CA GLY A 73 34.69 -18.21 -3.26
C GLY A 73 33.56 -17.64 -4.14
N GLY A 74 32.38 -17.40 -3.59
CA GLY A 74 31.16 -16.97 -4.30
C GLY A 74 30.92 -15.46 -4.29
N GLY A 75 31.95 -14.63 -4.23
CA GLY A 75 31.80 -13.16 -4.09
C GLY A 75 30.97 -12.48 -5.20
N SER A 76 30.87 -13.10 -6.38
CA SER A 76 30.00 -12.64 -7.48
C SER A 76 28.49 -12.76 -7.19
N LEU A 77 28.09 -13.61 -6.24
CA LEU A 77 26.68 -13.87 -5.91
C LEU A 77 26.10 -12.86 -4.89
N VAL A 78 26.93 -11.98 -4.33
CA VAL A 78 26.52 -10.99 -3.31
C VAL A 78 25.47 -10.01 -3.86
N ALA A 79 25.72 -9.44 -5.06
CA ALA A 79 24.78 -8.53 -5.72
C ALA A 79 23.44 -9.20 -6.11
N PRO A 80 23.45 -10.40 -6.74
CA PRO A 80 22.23 -11.18 -6.96
C PRO A 80 21.41 -11.46 -5.69
N ILE A 81 22.06 -11.77 -4.56
CA ILE A 81 21.36 -12.02 -3.29
C ILE A 81 20.65 -10.75 -2.80
N LEU A 82 21.26 -9.58 -2.93
CA LEU A 82 20.60 -8.32 -2.55
C LEU A 82 19.29 -8.15 -3.32
N ILE A 83 19.32 -8.36 -4.65
CA ILE A 83 18.13 -8.27 -5.51
C ILE A 83 17.12 -9.32 -5.10
N MET A 84 17.56 -10.57 -4.93
CA MET A 84 16.65 -11.67 -4.64
C MET A 84 15.94 -11.51 -3.31
N VAL A 85 16.65 -11.06 -2.26
CA VAL A 85 16.08 -10.93 -0.92
C VAL A 85 15.29 -9.62 -0.80
N ILE A 86 15.83 -8.51 -1.27
CA ILE A 86 15.18 -7.20 -1.08
C ILE A 86 14.09 -6.98 -2.12
N ILE A 87 14.42 -7.02 -3.41
CA ILE A 87 13.48 -6.58 -4.45
C ILE A 87 12.31 -7.57 -4.58
N ARG A 88 12.59 -8.89 -4.54
CA ARG A 88 11.55 -9.91 -4.75
C ARG A 88 10.69 -10.15 -3.51
N GLU A 89 11.22 -9.95 -2.31
CA GLU A 89 10.55 -10.36 -1.06
C GLU A 89 10.42 -9.22 -0.05
N LEU A 90 11.52 -8.78 0.56
CA LEU A 90 11.47 -7.90 1.73
C LEU A 90 10.98 -6.49 1.43
N GLY A 91 11.24 -5.95 0.24
CA GLY A 91 10.86 -4.59 -0.12
C GLY A 91 9.36 -4.36 -0.07
N PRO A 92 8.56 -5.10 -0.87
CA PRO A 92 7.11 -5.03 -0.81
C PRO A 92 6.55 -5.41 0.57
N LEU A 93 7.08 -6.46 1.20
CA LEU A 93 6.55 -6.99 2.46
C LEU A 93 6.78 -6.03 3.65
N LEU A 94 7.99 -5.48 3.79
CA LEU A 94 8.29 -4.56 4.89
C LEU A 94 7.66 -3.20 4.69
N THR A 95 7.54 -2.74 3.44
CA THR A 95 6.73 -1.55 3.13
C THR A 95 5.29 -1.74 3.59
N ALA A 96 4.69 -2.90 3.29
CA ALA A 96 3.36 -3.26 3.76
C ALA A 96 3.25 -3.21 5.29
N PHE A 97 4.24 -3.72 6.03
CA PHE A 97 4.20 -3.73 7.50
C PHE A 97 4.23 -2.33 8.09
N VAL A 98 5.09 -1.45 7.58
CA VAL A 98 5.15 -0.05 8.02
C VAL A 98 3.80 0.64 7.76
N VAL A 99 3.21 0.41 6.59
CA VAL A 99 1.91 0.99 6.23
C VAL A 99 0.79 0.42 7.10
N ILE A 100 0.76 -0.88 7.38
CA ILE A 100 -0.21 -1.52 8.28
C ILE A 100 -0.11 -0.91 9.68
N GLY A 101 1.09 -0.88 10.25
CA GLY A 101 1.29 -0.43 11.64
C GLY A 101 0.88 1.02 11.85
N ARG A 102 1.14 1.89 10.86
CA ARG A 102 0.88 3.33 10.98
C ARG A 102 -0.47 3.74 10.39
N SER A 103 -0.69 3.48 9.10
CA SER A 103 -1.91 3.89 8.40
C SER A 103 -3.04 2.89 8.56
N GLY A 104 -2.75 1.58 8.57
CA GLY A 104 -3.76 0.54 8.78
C GLY A 104 -4.43 0.67 10.14
N THR A 105 -3.65 0.81 11.21
CA THR A 105 -4.15 1.09 12.57
C THR A 105 -5.02 2.34 12.60
N ALA A 106 -4.55 3.45 11.99
CA ALA A 106 -5.31 4.69 11.93
C ALA A 106 -6.66 4.52 11.20
N ILE A 107 -6.68 3.79 10.08
CA ILE A 107 -7.91 3.50 9.32
C ILE A 107 -8.89 2.70 10.17
N VAL A 108 -8.42 1.66 10.88
CA VAL A 108 -9.29 0.85 11.75
C VAL A 108 -9.86 1.70 12.88
N THR A 109 -9.03 2.52 13.52
CA THR A 109 -9.45 3.38 14.64
C THR A 109 -10.43 4.46 14.17
N GLU A 110 -10.17 5.11 13.04
CA GLU A 110 -11.05 6.13 12.47
C GLU A 110 -12.43 5.54 12.14
N LEU A 111 -12.48 4.43 11.40
CA LEU A 111 -13.73 3.75 11.07
C LEU A 111 -14.45 3.24 12.32
N GLY A 112 -13.72 2.66 13.28
CA GLY A 112 -14.31 2.20 14.54
C GLY A 112 -14.94 3.33 15.34
N ASN A 113 -14.29 4.50 15.39
CA ASN A 113 -14.85 5.70 16.03
C ASN A 113 -16.08 6.22 15.28
N MET A 114 -16.08 6.21 13.95
CA MET A 114 -17.26 6.59 13.15
C MET A 114 -18.46 5.67 13.43
N VAL A 115 -18.22 4.37 13.64
CA VAL A 115 -19.27 3.42 14.01
C VAL A 115 -19.81 3.72 15.41
N VAL A 116 -18.93 3.89 16.40
CA VAL A 116 -19.34 4.20 17.79
C VAL A 116 -20.06 5.55 17.88
N ALA A 117 -19.72 6.51 17.03
CA ALA A 117 -20.37 7.82 16.95
C ALA A 117 -21.66 7.82 16.12
N HIS A 118 -22.10 6.68 15.59
CA HIS A 118 -23.26 6.54 14.69
C HIS A 118 -23.15 7.39 13.40
N GLU A 119 -21.94 7.78 12.99
CA GLU A 119 -21.72 8.58 11.78
C GLU A 119 -21.99 7.76 10.51
N ILE A 120 -21.69 6.45 10.53
CA ILE A 120 -21.96 5.55 9.39
C ILE A 120 -23.46 5.44 9.14
N GLU A 121 -24.26 5.26 10.20
CA GLU A 121 -25.73 5.19 10.13
C GLU A 121 -26.32 6.52 9.65
N ALA A 122 -25.77 7.65 10.12
CA ALA A 122 -26.21 8.97 9.67
C ALA A 122 -26.02 9.16 8.15
N ILE A 123 -24.90 8.69 7.59
CA ILE A 123 -24.64 8.75 6.15
C ILE A 123 -25.62 7.88 5.36
N GLU A 124 -25.97 6.70 5.87
CA GLU A 124 -26.95 5.81 5.25
C GLU A 124 -28.36 6.42 5.25
N VAL A 125 -28.77 7.09 6.34
CA VAL A 125 -30.06 7.80 6.42
C VAL A 125 -30.12 8.97 5.43
N MET A 126 -28.99 9.59 5.10
CA MET A 126 -28.91 10.62 4.05
C MET A 126 -29.01 10.06 2.62
N GLY A 127 -29.13 8.73 2.46
CA GLY A 127 -29.22 8.07 1.16
C GLY A 127 -27.86 7.95 0.44
N ILE A 128 -26.75 8.09 1.16
CA ILE A 128 -25.39 7.99 0.61
C ILE A 128 -24.81 6.62 0.99
N SER A 129 -24.21 5.92 0.02
CA SER A 129 -23.55 4.64 0.30
C SER A 129 -22.20 4.86 1.02
N PRO A 130 -22.03 4.40 2.29
CA PRO A 130 -20.80 4.61 3.04
C PRO A 130 -19.61 3.87 2.41
N ILE A 131 -19.85 2.74 1.74
CA ILE A 131 -18.82 1.98 1.03
C ILE A 131 -18.17 2.82 -0.08
N HIS A 132 -18.98 3.49 -0.89
CA HIS A 132 -18.49 4.31 -1.99
C HIS A 132 -17.86 5.61 -1.50
N PHE A 133 -18.41 6.20 -0.44
CA PHE A 133 -17.97 7.50 0.06
C PHE A 133 -16.71 7.42 0.94
N ILE A 134 -16.59 6.37 1.77
CA ILE A 134 -15.53 6.26 2.77
C ILE A 134 -14.48 5.22 2.36
N ILE A 135 -14.91 4.02 1.94
CA ILE A 135 -14.00 2.87 1.78
C ILE A 135 -13.28 2.94 0.43
N ALA A 136 -14.01 3.17 -0.68
CA ALA A 136 -13.44 3.22 -2.02
C ALA A 136 -12.23 4.17 -2.17
N PRO A 137 -12.28 5.44 -1.71
CA PRO A 137 -11.12 6.32 -1.80
C PRO A 137 -9.94 5.83 -0.96
N ARG A 138 -10.18 5.17 0.18
CA ARG A 138 -9.10 4.60 1.01
C ARG A 138 -8.41 3.43 0.32
N ILE A 139 -9.16 2.56 -0.35
CA ILE A 139 -8.59 1.43 -1.10
C ILE A 139 -7.65 1.94 -2.18
N ILE A 140 -8.10 2.91 -2.99
CA ILE A 140 -7.28 3.48 -4.07
C ILE A 140 -6.04 4.18 -3.50
N ALA A 141 -6.21 5.01 -2.47
CA ALA A 141 -5.13 5.76 -1.86
C ALA A 141 -4.04 4.86 -1.27
N VAL A 142 -4.42 3.88 -0.44
CA VAL A 142 -3.49 2.97 0.22
C VAL A 142 -2.78 2.09 -0.81
N THR A 143 -3.49 1.64 -1.84
CA THR A 143 -2.89 0.81 -2.89
C THR A 143 -1.81 1.55 -3.66
N ILE A 144 -2.10 2.77 -4.10
CA ILE A 144 -1.13 3.62 -4.79
C ILE A 144 0.05 3.95 -3.85
N ALA A 145 -0.24 4.29 -2.59
CA ALA A 145 0.80 4.63 -1.63
C ALA A 145 1.76 3.45 -1.37
N VAL A 146 1.25 2.24 -1.14
CA VAL A 146 2.09 1.04 -0.91
C VAL A 146 2.95 0.73 -2.14
N MET A 147 2.37 0.82 -3.34
CA MET A 147 3.09 0.59 -4.58
C MET A 147 4.27 1.57 -4.75
N VAL A 148 4.01 2.87 -4.60
CA VAL A 148 5.04 3.91 -4.73
C VAL A 148 6.10 3.78 -3.64
N LEU A 149 5.68 3.54 -2.40
CA LEU A 149 6.60 3.37 -1.27
C LEU A 149 7.47 2.12 -1.43
N SER A 150 6.95 1.04 -2.02
CA SER A 150 7.72 -0.18 -2.24
C SER A 150 8.82 0.02 -3.28
N VAL A 151 8.54 0.77 -4.35
CA VAL A 151 9.57 1.15 -5.32
C VAL A 151 10.63 2.01 -4.66
N TYR A 152 10.21 3.00 -3.87
CA TYR A 152 11.12 3.86 -3.12
C TYR A 152 11.98 3.06 -2.14
N PHE A 153 11.40 2.12 -1.39
CA PHE A 153 12.11 1.23 -0.49
C PHE A 153 13.22 0.48 -1.21
N ASN A 154 12.92 -0.13 -2.36
CA ASN A 154 13.90 -0.89 -3.12
C ASN A 154 15.06 0.00 -3.59
N LEU A 155 14.78 1.20 -4.08
CA LEU A 155 15.81 2.15 -4.51
C LEU A 155 16.74 2.56 -3.36
N VAL A 156 16.19 2.91 -2.20
CA VAL A 156 16.98 3.31 -1.03
C VAL A 156 17.78 2.13 -0.46
N ALA A 157 17.20 0.93 -0.45
CA ALA A 157 17.91 -0.27 -0.03
C ALA A 157 19.10 -0.60 -0.94
N MET A 158 18.95 -0.41 -2.26
CA MET A 158 20.08 -0.54 -3.19
C MET A 158 21.18 0.47 -2.87
N VAL A 159 20.83 1.73 -2.57
CA VAL A 159 21.81 2.75 -2.15
C VAL A 159 22.52 2.35 -0.85
N GLY A 160 21.79 1.85 0.15
CA GLY A 160 22.38 1.34 1.39
C GLY A 160 23.37 0.20 1.15
N GLY A 161 23.00 -0.75 0.28
CA GLY A 161 23.89 -1.84 -0.12
C GLY A 161 25.14 -1.38 -0.90
N LEU A 162 24.97 -0.41 -1.80
CA LEU A 162 26.07 0.21 -2.56
C LEU A 162 27.10 0.87 -1.62
N ILE A 163 26.63 1.68 -0.65
CA ILE A 163 27.50 2.37 0.31
C ILE A 163 28.38 1.35 1.05
N VAL A 164 27.76 0.32 1.61
CA VAL A 164 28.48 -0.66 2.44
C VAL A 164 29.37 -1.58 1.61
N SER A 165 28.95 -1.94 0.39
CA SER A 165 29.78 -2.73 -0.53
C SER A 165 31.13 -2.06 -0.79
N THR A 166 31.16 -0.73 -0.98
CA THR A 166 32.42 0.01 -1.21
C THR A 166 33.31 0.12 0.03
N LEU A 167 32.75 0.01 1.23
CA LEU A 167 33.51 0.08 2.48
C LEU A 167 34.15 -1.26 2.83
N ILE A 168 33.47 -2.36 2.52
CA ILE A 168 33.90 -3.72 2.92
C ILE A 168 34.70 -4.41 1.82
N THR A 169 34.35 -4.17 0.55
CA THR A 169 34.97 -4.86 -0.59
C THR A 169 36.02 -3.97 -1.23
N THR A 170 37.15 -4.54 -1.62
CA THR A 170 38.19 -3.85 -2.42
C THR A 170 37.76 -3.59 -3.87
N ALA A 171 36.55 -4.02 -4.25
CA ALA A 171 36.00 -3.88 -5.59
C ALA A 171 35.60 -2.42 -5.86
N LYS A 172 35.86 -1.95 -7.07
CA LYS A 172 35.46 -0.61 -7.51
C LYS A 172 33.93 -0.50 -7.52
N PHE A 173 33.42 0.64 -7.08
CA PHE A 173 32.00 0.99 -7.11
C PHE A 173 31.33 0.69 -8.46
N SER A 174 32.01 0.99 -9.57
CA SER A 174 31.49 0.74 -10.93
C SER A 174 31.24 -0.74 -11.23
N VAL A 175 32.06 -1.65 -10.68
CA VAL A 175 31.92 -3.09 -10.90
C VAL A 175 30.70 -3.62 -10.17
N PHE A 176 30.52 -3.22 -8.90
CA PHE A 176 29.36 -3.65 -8.12
C PHE A 176 28.05 -3.09 -8.69
N LEU A 177 28.03 -1.84 -9.13
CA LEU A 177 26.88 -1.24 -9.78
C LEU A 177 26.56 -1.93 -11.12
N HIS A 178 27.58 -2.29 -11.90
CA HIS A 178 27.39 -3.08 -13.12
C HIS A 178 26.78 -4.45 -12.80
N ASN A 179 27.32 -5.16 -11.81
CA ASN A 179 26.80 -6.48 -11.40
C ASN A 179 25.36 -6.40 -10.90
N LEU A 180 24.98 -5.35 -10.17
CA LEU A 180 23.59 -5.11 -9.78
C LEU A 180 22.70 -4.89 -11.00
N ALA A 181 23.11 -4.03 -11.93
CA ALA A 181 22.33 -3.73 -13.12
C ALA A 181 22.15 -4.96 -14.03
N THR A 182 23.17 -5.81 -14.17
CA THR A 182 23.08 -7.04 -14.98
C THR A 182 22.29 -8.14 -14.29
N SER A 183 22.24 -8.15 -12.96
CA SER A 183 21.49 -9.15 -12.19
C SER A 183 20.01 -8.81 -12.03
N LEU A 184 19.63 -7.55 -12.21
CA LEU A 184 18.25 -7.10 -12.09
C LEU A 184 17.46 -7.47 -13.34
N THR A 185 16.46 -8.33 -13.19
CA THR A 185 15.59 -8.70 -14.30
C THR A 185 14.29 -7.89 -14.29
N LEU A 186 13.70 -7.67 -15.48
CA LEU A 186 12.38 -7.04 -15.59
C LEU A 186 11.30 -7.83 -14.85
N THR A 187 11.47 -9.16 -14.76
CA THR A 187 10.60 -10.05 -13.99
C THR A 187 10.65 -9.78 -12.48
N ASP A 188 11.83 -9.49 -11.91
CA ASP A 188 11.93 -9.16 -10.49
C ASP A 188 11.16 -7.88 -10.16
N VAL A 189 11.29 -6.87 -11.03
CA VAL A 189 10.62 -5.57 -10.87
C VAL A 189 9.11 -5.70 -11.04
N SER A 190 8.64 -6.42 -12.06
CA SER A 190 7.21 -6.58 -12.32
C SER A 190 6.51 -7.39 -11.23
N VAL A 191 7.14 -8.45 -10.72
CA VAL A 191 6.61 -9.24 -9.60
C VAL A 191 6.60 -8.42 -8.32
N SER A 192 7.64 -7.63 -8.05
CA SER A 192 7.69 -6.72 -6.88
C SER A 192 6.55 -5.70 -6.91
N LEU A 193 6.30 -5.10 -8.08
CA LEU A 193 5.19 -4.17 -8.30
C LEU A 193 3.83 -4.86 -8.10
N LEU A 194 3.64 -6.04 -8.68
CA LEU A 194 2.40 -6.82 -8.53
C LEU A 194 2.14 -7.14 -7.05
N LYS A 195 3.14 -7.62 -6.31
CA LYS A 195 3.04 -7.87 -4.86
C LYS A 195 2.62 -6.61 -4.11
N SER A 196 3.27 -5.48 -4.37
CA SER A 196 2.98 -4.22 -3.70
C SER A 196 1.55 -3.73 -3.95
N LEU A 197 1.02 -3.91 -5.17
CA LEU A 197 -0.36 -3.60 -5.51
C LEU A 197 -1.33 -4.49 -4.73
N VAL A 198 -1.10 -5.80 -4.73
CA VAL A 198 -1.95 -6.75 -4.01
C VAL A 198 -1.92 -6.51 -2.50
N PHE A 199 -0.76 -6.21 -1.92
CA PHE A 199 -0.65 -5.87 -0.50
C PHE A 199 -1.43 -4.60 -0.18
N GLY A 200 -1.35 -3.55 -0.99
CA GLY A 200 -2.14 -2.34 -0.77
C GLY A 200 -3.66 -2.58 -0.76
N LEU A 201 -4.15 -3.45 -1.64
CA LEU A 201 -5.55 -3.88 -1.65
C LEU A 201 -5.92 -4.66 -0.38
N ILE A 202 -5.09 -5.62 0.02
CA ILE A 202 -5.31 -6.43 1.23
C ILE A 202 -5.35 -5.54 2.47
N ILE A 203 -4.37 -4.65 2.63
CA ILE A 203 -4.27 -3.76 3.80
C ILE A 203 -5.54 -2.92 3.91
N SER A 204 -5.92 -2.25 2.83
CA SER A 204 -7.08 -1.36 2.84
C SER A 204 -8.38 -2.11 3.10
N LEU A 205 -8.59 -3.29 2.49
CA LEU A 205 -9.78 -4.11 2.72
C LEU A 205 -9.85 -4.66 4.13
N VAL A 206 -8.77 -5.30 4.61
CA VAL A 206 -8.74 -5.95 5.92
C VAL A 206 -8.86 -4.91 7.04
N CYS A 207 -8.14 -3.78 6.95
CA CYS A 207 -8.25 -2.71 7.95
C CYS A 207 -9.65 -2.07 7.93
N SER A 208 -10.23 -1.83 6.75
CA SER A 208 -11.57 -1.25 6.67
C SER A 208 -12.64 -2.20 7.22
N TYR A 209 -12.53 -3.49 6.91
CA TYR A 209 -13.42 -4.51 7.44
C TYR A 209 -13.38 -4.60 8.98
N ASN A 210 -12.17 -4.60 9.56
CA ASN A 210 -12.04 -4.67 11.02
C ASN A 210 -12.52 -3.38 11.70
N GLY A 211 -12.35 -2.21 11.07
CA GLY A 211 -12.89 -0.94 11.58
C GLY A 211 -14.41 -0.91 11.59
N LEU A 212 -15.06 -1.42 10.55
CA LEU A 212 -16.52 -1.51 10.46
C LEU A 212 -17.12 -2.63 11.32
N SER A 213 -16.30 -3.54 11.84
CA SER A 213 -16.74 -4.64 12.71
C SER A 213 -16.87 -4.24 14.18
N VAL A 214 -16.53 -3.00 14.54
CA VAL A 214 -16.77 -2.44 15.89
C VAL A 214 -18.28 -2.32 16.12
N LYS A 215 -18.78 -2.58 17.33
CA LYS A 215 -20.22 -2.56 17.60
C LYS A 215 -20.64 -1.36 18.45
N PHE A 216 -20.42 -1.43 19.76
CA PHE A 216 -21.14 -0.54 20.69
C PHE A 216 -20.24 0.29 21.61
N SER A 217 -18.97 -0.09 21.79
CA SER A 217 -18.11 0.57 22.78
C SER A 217 -16.81 1.08 22.17
N SER A 218 -16.41 2.29 22.56
CA SER A 218 -15.10 2.87 22.24
C SER A 218 -13.94 2.02 22.75
N THR A 219 -14.17 1.18 23.77
CA THR A 219 -13.17 0.22 24.27
C THR A 219 -12.89 -0.95 23.32
N GLU A 220 -13.77 -1.20 22.34
CA GLU A 220 -13.55 -2.22 21.30
C GLU A 220 -12.65 -1.72 20.17
N VAL A 221 -12.52 -0.41 19.99
CA VAL A 221 -11.78 0.19 18.87
C VAL A 221 -10.29 -0.20 18.87
N PRO A 222 -9.55 -0.13 19.98
CA PRO A 222 -8.16 -0.62 20.03
C PRO A 222 -8.06 -2.13 19.78
N GLN A 223 -9.04 -2.92 20.23
CA GLN A 223 -9.06 -4.37 20.02
C GLN A 223 -9.29 -4.71 18.54
N ALA A 224 -10.18 -3.97 17.87
CA ALA A 224 -10.36 -4.07 16.43
C ALA A 224 -9.11 -3.64 15.67
N ALA A 225 -8.41 -2.58 16.11
CA ALA A 225 -7.15 -2.13 15.51
C ALA A 225 -6.08 -3.23 15.56
N THR A 226 -5.86 -3.83 16.73
CA THR A 226 -4.91 -4.95 16.87
C THR A 226 -5.29 -6.15 16.00
N ARG A 227 -6.57 -6.55 15.99
CA ARG A 227 -7.06 -7.64 15.12
C ARG A 227 -6.85 -7.32 13.64
N GLY A 228 -7.16 -6.10 13.22
CA GLY A 228 -6.96 -5.65 11.84
C GLY A 228 -5.51 -5.68 11.40
N VAL A 229 -4.59 -5.23 12.26
CA VAL A 229 -3.15 -5.27 12.00
C VAL A 229 -2.64 -6.70 11.84
N VAL A 230 -2.98 -7.58 12.79
CA VAL A 230 -2.56 -8.98 12.76
C VAL A 230 -3.11 -9.68 11.51
N ASN A 231 -4.40 -9.51 11.21
CA ASN A 231 -5.04 -10.11 10.05
C ASN A 231 -4.43 -9.61 8.73
N ALA A 232 -4.10 -8.32 8.64
CA ALA A 232 -3.48 -7.75 7.44
C ALA A 232 -2.06 -8.29 7.23
N ILE A 233 -1.24 -8.39 8.29
CA ILE A 233 0.11 -8.95 8.23
C ILE A 233 0.08 -10.40 7.78
N LEU A 234 -0.78 -11.23 8.40
CA LEU A 234 -0.92 -12.64 8.05
C LEU A 234 -1.37 -12.83 6.60
N SER A 235 -2.35 -12.04 6.17
CA SER A 235 -2.85 -12.07 4.78
C SER A 235 -1.75 -11.70 3.78
N CYS A 236 -0.93 -10.68 4.09
CA CYS A 236 0.20 -10.30 3.24
C CYS A 236 1.25 -11.41 3.16
N PHE A 237 1.57 -12.08 4.27
CA PHE A 237 2.49 -13.22 4.27
C PHE A 237 2.01 -14.39 3.41
N ILE A 238 0.75 -14.80 3.57
CA ILE A 238 0.15 -15.90 2.81
C ILE A 238 0.19 -15.59 1.32
N ILE A 239 -0.21 -14.37 0.95
CA ILE A 239 -0.22 -13.95 -0.45
C ILE A 239 1.20 -13.78 -0.99
N ASN A 240 2.15 -13.32 -0.17
CA ASN A 240 3.56 -13.27 -0.55
C ASN A 240 4.05 -14.67 -0.95
N PHE A 241 3.80 -15.66 -0.09
CA PHE A 241 4.18 -17.06 -0.34
C PHE A 241 3.55 -17.61 -1.62
N ILE A 242 2.24 -17.37 -1.82
CA ILE A 242 1.53 -17.84 -3.02
C ILE A 242 2.12 -17.21 -4.30
N ILE A 243 2.37 -15.89 -4.30
CA ILE A 243 2.95 -15.21 -5.47
C ILE A 243 4.38 -15.70 -5.71
N THR A 244 5.19 -15.86 -4.67
CA THR A 244 6.56 -16.38 -4.82
C THR A 244 6.56 -17.79 -5.39
N LEU A 245 5.68 -18.67 -4.90
CA LEU A 245 5.55 -20.03 -5.40
C LEU A 245 5.12 -20.07 -6.87
N LEU A 246 4.19 -19.20 -7.29
CA LEU A 246 3.68 -19.21 -8.67
C LEU A 246 4.68 -18.70 -9.70
N PHE A 247 5.51 -17.72 -9.35
CA PHE A 247 6.42 -17.06 -10.30
C PHE A 247 7.83 -17.67 -10.34
N TYR A 248 8.26 -18.34 -9.27
CA TYR A 248 9.65 -18.79 -9.12
C TYR A 248 9.82 -20.29 -8.88
N LEU A 249 8.72 -21.05 -8.86
CA LEU A 249 8.71 -22.51 -8.86
C LEU A 249 8.01 -23.00 -10.14
#